data_AF-A0A9N9JP10-F1
#
_entry.id   AF-A0A9N9JP10-F1
#
_cell.length_a   1.000
_cell.length_b   1.000
_cell.length_c   1.000
_cell.angle_alpha   90.00
_cell.angle_beta   90.00
_cell.angle_gamma   90.00
#
_symmetry.space_group_name_H-M   'P 1'
#
loop_
_entity.id
_entity.type
_entity.pdbx_description
1 polymer ?
#
loop_
_entity_poly.entity_id
_entity_poly.type
_entity_poly.pdbx_seq_one_letter_code
_entity_poly.pdbx_strand_id
1 'polypeptide(L)'
;NKSILKARITKKLKRKWNAREKLNIITYYEENKTNLSIRETCRNFNIQPNQLRDWMDKKDILIKASPKTFKLHNGKLPQYPQIEEILF
;
A
#
# COMPACT_ATOMS: atom_id res chain seq x y z
N ASN A 1 27.47 36.37 -0.02
CA ASN A 1 26.07 35.89 -0.10
C ASN A 1 26.02 34.37 -0.04
N LYS A 2 25.87 33.79 1.14
CA LYS A 2 25.68 32.32 1.31
C LYS A 2 24.26 31.97 0.89
N SER A 3 24.09 31.17 -0.16
CA SER A 3 22.80 30.62 -0.55
C SER A 3 22.34 29.63 0.53
N ILE A 4 21.34 30.01 1.31
CA ILE A 4 20.69 29.13 2.29
C ILE A 4 19.97 28.03 1.49
N LEU A 5 20.51 26.81 1.49
CA LEU A 5 19.86 25.64 0.92
C LEU A 5 18.60 25.32 1.75
N LYS A 6 17.43 25.78 1.28
CA LYS A 6 16.15 25.38 1.85
C LYS A 6 15.85 23.96 1.37
N ALA A 7 15.71 23.03 2.31
CA ALA A 7 15.21 21.69 2.00
C ALA A 7 13.82 21.81 1.35
N ARG A 8 13.66 21.25 0.14
CA ARG A 8 12.35 21.16 -0.52
C ARG A 8 11.50 20.21 0.33
N ILE A 9 10.56 20.75 1.10
CA ILE A 9 9.57 19.96 1.86
C ILE A 9 8.70 19.23 0.83
N THR A 10 9.09 18.03 0.45
CA THR A 10 8.27 17.17 -0.40
C THR A 10 7.06 16.73 0.44
N LYS A 11 5.85 17.03 -0.04
CA LYS A 11 4.62 16.53 0.60
C LYS A 11 4.73 15.01 0.76
N LYS A 12 4.34 14.49 1.93
CA LYS A 12 4.33 13.05 2.24
C LYS A 12 3.63 12.31 1.09
N LEU A 13 4.36 11.45 0.38
CA LEU A 13 3.79 10.65 -0.72
C LEU A 13 2.61 9.85 -0.17
N LYS A 14 1.46 9.89 -0.87
CA LYS A 14 0.31 9.06 -0.51
C LYS A 14 0.76 7.60 -0.42
N ARG A 15 0.33 6.90 0.63
CA ARG A 15 0.59 5.46 0.80
C ARG A 15 0.19 4.72 -0.48
N LYS A 16 1.10 3.91 -1.02
CA LYS A 16 0.79 2.99 -2.11
C LYS A 16 0.22 1.72 -1.50
N TRP A 17 -0.92 1.27 -2.03
CA TRP A 17 -1.56 0.02 -1.64
C TRP A 17 -1.22 -1.08 -2.64
N ASN A 18 -0.69 -2.20 -2.15
CA ASN A 18 -0.39 -3.37 -2.96
C ASN A 18 -1.68 -4.15 -3.31
N ALA A 19 -1.67 -4.94 -4.40
CA ALA A 19 -2.82 -5.71 -4.84
C ALA A 19 -3.39 -6.62 -3.73
N ARG A 20 -2.52 -7.28 -2.96
CA ARG A 20 -2.94 -8.11 -1.82
C ARG A 20 -3.57 -7.31 -0.69
N GLU A 21 -3.01 -6.15 -0.33
CA GLU A 21 -3.58 -5.29 0.71
C GLU A 21 -4.97 -4.79 0.30
N LYS A 22 -5.13 -4.42 -0.98
CA LYS A 22 -6.44 -4.07 -1.53
C LYS A 22 -7.42 -5.23 -1.43
N LEU A 23 -6.98 -6.45 -1.78
CA LEU A 23 -7.81 -7.65 -1.64
C LEU A 23 -8.20 -7.91 -0.19
N ASN A 24 -7.28 -7.80 0.76
CA ASN A 24 -7.57 -8.00 2.18
C ASN A 24 -8.62 -6.99 2.70
N ILE A 25 -8.57 -5.73 2.23
CA ILE A 25 -9.56 -4.72 2.60
C ILE A 25 -10.91 -5.04 1.97
N ILE A 26 -10.93 -5.51 0.72
CA ILE A 26 -12.16 -5.97 0.06
C ILE A 26 -12.77 -7.16 0.82
N THR A 27 -11.98 -8.18 1.17
CA THR A 27 -12.47 -9.36 1.88
C THR A 27 -13.00 -8.99 3.27
N TYR A 28 -12.27 -8.13 4.00
CA TYR A 28 -12.73 -7.61 5.28
C TYR A 28 -14.08 -6.89 5.17
N TYR A 29 -14.25 -6.05 4.14
CA TYR A 29 -15.54 -5.41 3.89
C TYR A 29 -16.64 -6.42 3.56
N GLU A 30 -16.36 -7.39 2.69
CA GLU A 30 -17.33 -8.41 2.26
C GLU A 30 -17.80 -9.30 3.43
N GLU A 31 -16.87 -9.70 4.31
CA GLU A 31 -17.16 -10.50 5.52
C GLU A 31 -18.01 -9.74 6.54
N ASN A 32 -17.83 -8.41 6.62
CA ASN A 32 -18.49 -7.57 7.61
C ASN A 32 -19.64 -6.73 7.04
N LYS A 33 -20.02 -6.94 5.77
CA LYS A 33 -20.94 -6.04 5.04
C LYS A 33 -22.33 -5.90 5.66
N THR A 34 -22.74 -6.86 6.50
CA THR A 34 -24.03 -6.87 7.20
C THR A 34 -24.09 -5.84 8.32
N ASN A 35 -22.95 -5.56 8.95
CA ASN A 35 -22.84 -4.67 10.11
C ASN A 35 -21.97 -3.44 9.84
N LEU A 36 -21.16 -3.45 8.79
CA LEU A 36 -20.14 -2.43 8.51
C LEU A 36 -20.39 -1.77 7.15
N SER A 37 -20.52 -0.44 7.17
CA SER A 37 -20.66 0.36 5.95
C SER A 37 -19.31 0.54 5.24
N ILE A 38 -19.38 0.90 3.94
CA ILE A 38 -18.20 1.31 3.15
C ILE A 38 -17.48 2.47 3.85
N ARG A 39 -18.22 3.41 4.43
CA ARG A 39 -17.65 4.60 5.10
C ARG A 39 -16.86 4.22 6.34
N GLU A 40 -17.37 3.30 7.16
CA GLU A 40 -16.67 2.82 8.36
C GLU A 40 -15.41 2.04 8.00
N THR A 41 -15.50 1.16 7.00
CA THR A 41 -14.31 0.46 6.48
C THR A 41 -13.25 1.47 6.01
N CYS A 42 -13.67 2.48 5.25
CA CYS A 42 -12.78 3.52 4.76
C CYS A 42 -12.14 4.34 5.88
N ARG A 43 -12.88 4.59 6.97
CA ARG A 43 -12.35 5.26 8.17
C ARG A 43 -11.29 4.40 8.86
N ASN A 44 -11.52 3.09 9.00
CA ASN A 44 -10.57 2.17 9.65
C ASN A 44 -9.24 2.08 8.89
N PHE A 45 -9.29 2.06 7.56
CA PHE A 45 -8.09 1.95 6.72
C PHE A 45 -7.54 3.31 6.24
N ASN A 46 -8.17 4.41 6.64
CA ASN A 46 -7.84 5.77 6.18
C ASN A 46 -7.74 5.87 4.65
N ILE A 47 -8.74 5.34 3.96
CA ILE A 47 -8.88 5.37 2.49
C ILE A 47 -10.15 6.14 2.10
N GLN A 48 -10.25 6.55 0.83
CA GLN A 48 -11.46 7.20 0.34
C GLN A 48 -12.51 6.16 -0.11
N PRO A 49 -13.82 6.42 0.09
CA PRO A 49 -14.88 5.52 -0.37
C PRO A 49 -14.82 5.16 -1.86
N ASN A 50 -14.46 6.13 -2.71
CA ASN A 50 -14.30 5.89 -4.14
C ASN A 50 -13.16 4.91 -4.43
N GLN A 51 -12.07 4.94 -3.65
CA GLN A 51 -10.97 3.99 -3.82
C GLN A 51 -11.41 2.56 -3.50
N LEU A 52 -12.20 2.36 -2.45
CA LEU A 52 -12.70 1.03 -2.10
C LEU A 52 -13.63 0.49 -3.18
N ARG A 53 -14.54 1.33 -3.71
CA ARG A 53 -15.42 0.96 -4.84
C ARG A 53 -14.61 0.58 -6.08
N ASP A 54 -13.64 1.41 -6.47
CA ASP A 54 -12.76 1.12 -7.62
C ASP A 54 -12.01 -0.20 -7.46
N TRP A 55 -11.61 -0.56 -6.23
CA TRP A 55 -10.93 -1.82 -5.96
C TRP A 55 -11.88 -3.01 -6.03
N MET A 56 -13.12 -2.86 -5.56
CA MET A 56 -14.16 -3.87 -5.69
C MET A 56 -14.49 -4.13 -7.16
N ASP A 57 -14.66 -3.08 -7.97
CA ASP A 57 -14.94 -3.21 -9.41
C ASP A 57 -13.80 -3.90 -10.16
N LYS A 58 -12.56 -3.74 -9.67
CA LYS A 58 -11.34 -4.33 -10.25
C LYS A 58 -10.86 -5.57 -9.50
N LYS A 59 -11.70 -6.20 -8.67
CA LYS A 59 -11.32 -7.33 -7.81
C LYS A 59 -10.69 -8.47 -8.62
N ASP A 60 -11.26 -8.82 -9.77
CA ASP A 60 -10.74 -9.89 -10.63
C ASP A 60 -9.33 -9.60 -11.14
N ILE A 61 -9.06 -8.34 -11.49
CA ILE A 61 -7.74 -7.88 -11.94
C ILE A 61 -6.76 -7.94 -10.76
N LEU A 62 -7.19 -7.56 -9.56
CA LEU A 62 -6.39 -7.63 -8.34
C LEU A 62 -6.05 -9.08 -7.96
N ILE A 63 -6.98 -10.02 -8.11
CA ILE A 63 -6.74 -11.45 -7.88
C ILE A 63 -5.68 -11.98 -8.85
N LYS A 64 -5.80 -11.67 -10.15
CA LYS A 64 -4.79 -12.04 -11.16
C LYS A 64 -3.42 -11.42 -10.90
N ALA A 65 -3.38 -10.21 -10.32
CA ALA A 65 -2.14 -9.51 -9.99
C ALA A 65 -1.50 -9.96 -8.66
N SER A 66 -2.27 -10.54 -7.73
CA SER A 66 -1.83 -10.92 -6.38
C SER A 66 -0.69 -11.95 -6.29
N PRO A 67 -0.46 -12.91 -7.21
CA PRO A 67 0.56 -13.94 -7.01
C PRO A 67 2.00 -13.43 -7.09
N LYS A 68 2.24 -12.19 -7.55
CA LYS A 68 3.58 -11.70 -7.89
C LYS A 68 4.17 -10.65 -6.94
N THR A 69 3.45 -10.15 -5.94
CA THR A 69 3.91 -8.99 -5.16
C THR A 69 4.18 -9.30 -3.69
N PHE A 70 5.24 -10.06 -3.43
CA PHE A 70 5.94 -9.96 -2.15
C PHE A 70 6.81 -8.70 -2.17
N LYS A 71 6.49 -7.72 -1.33
CA LYS A 71 7.17 -7.48 -0.04
C LYS A 71 6.54 -6.24 0.64
N LEU A 72 6.29 -6.36 1.95
CA LEU A 72 5.53 -5.42 2.78
C LEU A 72 6.33 -4.14 3.12
N HIS A 73 7.66 -4.24 3.14
CA HIS A 73 8.66 -3.17 3.08
C HIS A 73 10.00 -3.87 2.82
N ASN A 74 10.68 -3.57 1.71
CA ASN A 74 12.12 -3.80 1.69
C ASN A 74 12.70 -2.54 2.32
N GLY A 75 13.53 -2.68 3.35
CA GLY A 75 14.37 -1.58 3.80
C GLY A 75 15.25 -1.06 2.67
N LYS A 76 16.24 -0.24 3.02
CA LYS A 76 17.27 0.17 2.05
C LYS A 76 17.87 -1.10 1.43
N LEU A 77 17.91 -1.15 0.09
CA LEU A 77 18.53 -2.26 -0.63
C LEU A 77 20.01 -2.38 -0.18
N PRO A 78 20.54 -3.61 -0.06
CA PRO A 78 21.95 -3.83 0.26
C PRO A 78 22.79 -3.09 -0.77
N GLN A 79 23.83 -2.40 -0.30
CA GLN A 79 24.65 -1.58 -1.18
C GLN A 79 25.63 -2.47 -1.97
N TYR A 80 26.00 -3.62 -1.39
CA TYR A 80 26.82 -4.65 -2.03
C TYR A 80 26.27 -6.06 -1.75
N PRO A 81 25.34 -6.56 -2.59
CA PRO A 81 24.58 -7.79 -2.31
C PRO A 81 25.47 -9.02 -2.09
N GLN A 82 26.54 -9.14 -2.88
CA GLN A 82 27.43 -10.31 -2.90
C GLN A 82 28.33 -10.39 -1.65
N ILE A 83 28.66 -9.24 -1.05
CA ILE A 83 29.57 -9.18 0.11
C ILE A 83 28.77 -9.32 1.40
N GLU A 84 27.59 -8.70 1.46
CA GLU A 84 26.71 -8.76 2.63
C GLU A 84 26.16 -10.18 2.87
N GLU A 85 25.93 -10.98 1.82
CA GLU A 85 25.45 -12.38 1.92
C GLU A 85 26.51 -13.38 2.43
N ILE A 86 27.80 -13.03 2.34
CA ILE A 86 28.91 -13.88 2.83
C ILE A 86 29.23 -13.57 4.30
N LEU A 87 28.99 -12.34 4.74
CA LEU A 87 29.40 -11.84 6.06
C LEU A 87 28.32 -11.91 7.15
N PHE A 88 27.04 -12.02 6.77
CA PHE A 88 25.88 -12.09 7.66
C PHE A 88 24.96 -13.24 7.25
#